data_AF-A0A527ZMJ1-F1
#
_entry.id   AF-A0A527ZMJ1-F1
#
_cell.length_a   1.000
_cell.length_b   1.000
_cell.length_c   1.000
_cell.angle_alpha   90.00
_cell.angle_beta   90.00
_cell.angle_gamma   90.00
#
_symmetry.space_group_name_H-M   'P 1'
#
loop_
_entity.id
_entity.type
_entity.pdbx_description
1 polymer ?
#
loop_
_entity_poly.entity_id
_entity_poly.type
_entity_poly.pdbx_seq_one_letter_code
_entity_poly.pdbx_strand_id
1 'polypeptide(L)'
;MRYDVVIIGGAIVGSSIAYYLREEGFSGSIALVERDPQFAHAATTLSCASIRQQFSIPENIRLSQFTLKLFRRLTEEFGPDADIGFREGGYLILAGENGLPILKANHQTQLAEGADIVLEDAEALVRRFPWLSAEGITAGAYGRTGEGWFDAHAMLMLFRKALRDKNIDFITADVTGIERQGDRVTGVSLDNGERLDAGIVVNAAGPNAGKVSAMAGLLLPVEPRKRNVFIFEAREKYDDMPLLVDPSGIYVRPEGSVYITGGAEPEEGDGPADPGDFEPDWPLFEEVIWPVLATRIPAFEAIKPTRAWAGHYDYNTLDQNAVIGPHPQVQNFLFANGFSGHGLQQAPAVGKALAELIVHGGFRTVDCTAFGYSRVAEGRAFRELNVI
;
A
#
# COMPACT_ATOMS: atom_id res chain seq x y z
N MET A 1 -4.93 -2.13 -31.81
CA MET A 1 -5.14 -0.68 -31.54
C MET A 1 -3.83 -0.08 -31.04
N ARG A 2 -3.56 1.23 -31.19
CA ARG A 2 -2.28 1.84 -30.76
C ARG A 2 -2.47 2.85 -29.63
N TYR A 3 -1.69 2.67 -28.58
CA TYR A 3 -1.67 3.51 -27.40
C TYR A 3 -0.26 4.07 -27.15
N ASP A 4 -0.19 5.34 -26.75
CA ASP A 4 1.07 5.93 -26.30
C ASP A 4 1.48 5.36 -24.93
N VAL A 5 0.50 5.09 -24.05
CA VAL A 5 0.70 4.46 -22.74
C VAL A 5 -0.33 3.35 -22.52
N VAL A 6 0.13 2.16 -22.13
CA VAL A 6 -0.71 1.07 -21.62
C VAL A 6 -0.37 0.83 -20.16
N ILE A 7 -1.37 0.91 -19.28
CA ILE A 7 -1.23 0.66 -17.84
C ILE A 7 -1.90 -0.67 -17.53
N ILE A 8 -1.15 -1.60 -16.95
CA ILE A 8 -1.63 -2.95 -16.60
C ILE A 8 -1.93 -2.97 -15.11
N GLY A 9 -3.21 -3.12 -14.75
CA GLY A 9 -3.73 -3.02 -13.40
C GLY A 9 -4.49 -1.70 -13.20
N GLY A 10 -5.81 -1.79 -12.98
CA GLY A 10 -6.72 -0.65 -12.90
C GLY A 10 -7.13 -0.25 -11.49
N ALA A 11 -6.56 -0.89 -10.46
CA ALA A 11 -6.74 -0.53 -9.06
C ALA A 11 -6.08 0.83 -8.74
N ILE A 12 -5.82 1.12 -7.45
CA ILE A 12 -5.47 2.50 -7.02
C ILE A 12 -4.17 3.01 -7.67
N VAL A 13 -3.14 2.18 -7.82
CA VAL A 13 -1.85 2.58 -8.40
C VAL A 13 -2.03 2.96 -9.87
N GLY A 14 -2.58 2.07 -10.69
CA GLY A 14 -2.79 2.35 -12.12
C GLY A 14 -3.78 3.48 -12.38
N SER A 15 -4.86 3.56 -11.58
CA SER A 15 -5.80 4.68 -11.64
C SER A 15 -5.14 6.01 -11.27
N SER A 16 -4.24 6.03 -10.28
CA SER A 16 -3.47 7.22 -9.90
C SER A 16 -2.52 7.65 -11.01
N ILE A 17 -1.81 6.71 -11.65
CA ILE A 17 -0.92 7.01 -12.79
C ILE A 17 -1.72 7.60 -13.95
N ALA A 18 -2.85 6.98 -14.32
CA ALA A 18 -3.71 7.48 -15.39
C ALA A 18 -4.27 8.89 -15.10
N TYR A 19 -4.64 9.13 -13.85
CA TYR A 19 -5.16 10.42 -13.39
C TYR A 19 -4.07 11.50 -13.53
N TYR A 20 -2.91 11.27 -12.93
CA TYR A 20 -1.84 12.26 -12.94
C TYR A 20 -1.19 12.44 -14.30
N LEU A 21 -1.19 11.45 -15.20
CA LEU A 21 -0.78 11.66 -16.58
C LEU A 21 -1.57 12.81 -17.22
N ARG A 22 -2.88 12.86 -16.98
CA ARG A 22 -3.75 13.93 -17.48
C ARG A 22 -3.55 15.24 -16.73
N GLU A 23 -3.36 15.21 -15.41
CA GLU A 23 -3.02 16.41 -14.64
C GLU A 23 -1.68 17.03 -15.06
N GLU A 24 -0.70 16.21 -15.45
CA GLU A 24 0.58 16.66 -15.99
C GLU A 24 0.51 17.15 -17.44
N GLY A 25 -0.67 17.09 -18.08
CA GLY A 25 -0.88 17.56 -19.44
C GLY A 25 -0.51 16.55 -20.53
N PHE A 26 -0.36 15.26 -20.20
CA PHE A 26 -0.20 14.23 -21.21
C PHE A 26 -1.44 14.17 -22.10
N SER A 27 -1.26 14.37 -23.42
CA SER A 27 -2.36 14.37 -24.40
C SER A 27 -2.46 13.09 -25.23
N GLY A 28 -1.50 12.16 -25.07
CA GLY A 28 -1.47 10.90 -25.82
C GLY A 28 -2.60 9.93 -25.44
N SER A 29 -2.75 8.87 -26.22
CA SER A 29 -3.74 7.82 -25.94
C SER A 29 -3.29 6.93 -24.78
N ILE A 30 -4.21 6.64 -23.85
CA ILE A 30 -3.97 5.83 -22.66
C ILE A 30 -4.98 4.67 -22.65
N ALA A 31 -4.48 3.44 -22.54
CA ALA A 31 -5.28 2.27 -22.19
C ALA A 31 -5.04 1.90 -20.72
N LEU A 32 -6.09 1.73 -19.95
CA LEU A 32 -6.05 1.18 -18.59
C LEU A 32 -6.70 -0.21 -18.60
N VAL A 33 -5.87 -1.24 -18.49
CA VAL A 33 -6.29 -2.65 -18.57
C VAL A 33 -6.49 -3.20 -17.16
N GLU A 34 -7.68 -3.72 -16.88
CA GLU A 34 -8.05 -4.35 -15.61
C GLU A 34 -8.78 -5.67 -15.88
N ARG A 35 -8.42 -6.74 -15.17
CA ARG A 35 -9.06 -8.04 -15.33
C ARG A 35 -10.41 -8.11 -14.64
N ASP A 36 -10.53 -7.47 -13.48
CA ASP A 36 -11.72 -7.48 -12.64
C ASP A 36 -12.18 -6.04 -12.36
N PRO A 37 -13.20 -5.55 -13.08
CA PRO A 37 -13.68 -4.18 -12.91
C PRO A 37 -14.43 -3.97 -11.58
N GLN A 38 -14.74 -5.05 -10.84
CA GLN A 38 -15.33 -4.98 -9.50
C GLN A 38 -14.27 -4.87 -8.40
N PHE A 39 -13.01 -5.18 -8.72
CA PHE A 39 -11.89 -5.20 -7.75
C PHE A 39 -12.17 -6.11 -6.55
N ALA A 40 -12.86 -7.23 -6.74
CA ALA A 40 -13.26 -8.13 -5.65
C ALA A 40 -12.03 -8.72 -4.92
N HIS A 41 -10.96 -8.97 -5.67
CA HIS A 41 -9.72 -9.57 -5.16
C HIS A 41 -8.51 -8.64 -5.22
N ALA A 42 -8.74 -7.33 -5.41
CA ALA A 42 -7.65 -6.37 -5.47
C ALA A 42 -7.07 -6.12 -4.07
N ALA A 43 -5.73 -6.04 -3.98
CA ALA A 43 -5.04 -5.64 -2.75
C ALA A 43 -5.57 -4.31 -2.17
N THR A 44 -6.02 -3.40 -3.06
CA THR A 44 -6.64 -2.13 -2.70
C THR A 44 -7.89 -2.30 -1.85
N THR A 45 -8.87 -3.08 -2.31
CA THR A 45 -10.20 -3.21 -1.66
C THR A 45 -10.18 -4.16 -0.47
N LEU A 46 -9.23 -5.10 -0.44
CA LEU A 46 -9.01 -6.02 0.68
C LEU A 46 -8.02 -5.46 1.73
N SER A 47 -7.61 -4.21 1.61
CA SER A 47 -6.73 -3.53 2.58
C SER A 47 -7.50 -3.09 3.82
N CYS A 48 -6.82 -3.08 4.98
CA CYS A 48 -7.27 -2.39 6.20
C CYS A 48 -7.21 -0.86 6.12
N ALA A 49 -6.63 -0.33 5.03
CA ALA A 49 -6.69 1.05 4.59
C ALA A 49 -6.28 2.08 5.64
N SER A 50 -4.97 2.29 5.75
CA SER A 50 -4.40 3.25 6.69
C SER A 50 -3.32 4.12 6.05
N ILE A 51 -3.08 5.28 6.65
CA ILE A 51 -2.01 6.21 6.28
C ILE A 51 -1.18 6.54 7.52
N ARG A 52 0.15 6.50 7.34
CA ARG A 52 1.11 6.86 8.37
C ARG A 52 2.31 7.57 7.76
N GLN A 53 3.08 8.21 8.61
CA GLN A 53 4.37 8.83 8.33
C GLN A 53 5.50 8.10 9.07
N GLN A 54 5.17 7.14 9.94
CA GLN A 54 6.12 6.33 10.69
C GLN A 54 6.84 5.29 9.81
N PHE A 55 7.84 5.73 9.06
CA PHE A 55 8.77 4.88 8.28
C PHE A 55 10.22 5.13 8.71
N SER A 56 11.15 4.24 8.32
CA SER A 56 12.59 4.40 8.53
C SER A 56 13.29 5.11 7.37
N ILE A 57 12.69 5.09 6.18
CA ILE A 57 13.23 5.68 4.96
C ILE A 57 12.54 7.03 4.67
N PRO A 58 13.28 8.15 4.53
CA PRO A 58 12.71 9.47 4.22
C PRO A 58 11.79 9.49 3.00
N GLU A 59 12.15 8.77 1.94
CA GLU A 59 11.40 8.69 0.70
C GLU A 59 10.00 8.10 0.92
N ASN A 60 9.86 7.08 1.77
CA ASN A 60 8.56 6.49 2.12
C ASN A 60 7.68 7.48 2.90
N ILE A 61 8.29 8.32 3.75
CA ILE A 61 7.59 9.37 4.49
C ILE A 61 7.08 10.44 3.52
N ARG A 62 7.92 10.89 2.59
CA ARG A 62 7.55 11.92 1.59
C ARG A 62 6.43 11.46 0.66
N LEU A 63 6.45 10.19 0.23
CA LEU A 63 5.35 9.61 -0.56
C LEU A 63 4.04 9.65 0.23
N SER A 64 4.06 9.27 1.50
CA SER A 64 2.86 9.25 2.35
C SER A 64 2.37 10.66 2.67
N GLN A 65 3.28 11.61 2.91
CA GLN A 65 2.95 13.02 3.12
C GLN A 65 2.32 13.69 1.89
N PHE A 66 2.72 13.29 0.67
CA PHE A 66 2.04 13.75 -0.54
C PHE A 66 0.57 13.32 -0.54
N THR A 67 0.31 12.04 -0.28
CA THR A 67 -1.06 11.51 -0.23
C THR A 67 -1.87 12.12 0.92
N LEU A 68 -1.24 12.35 2.08
CA LEU A 68 -1.89 13.05 3.18
C LEU A 68 -2.34 14.46 2.79
N LYS A 69 -1.50 15.21 2.05
CA LYS A 69 -1.88 16.54 1.54
C LYS A 69 -3.07 16.44 0.57
N LEU A 70 -3.12 15.39 -0.26
CA LEU A 70 -4.28 15.12 -1.12
C LEU A 70 -5.55 14.86 -0.28
N PHE A 71 -5.45 14.10 0.82
CA PHE A 71 -6.61 13.83 1.69
C PHE A 71 -7.24 15.11 2.25
N ARG A 72 -6.44 16.16 2.48
CA ARG A 72 -6.95 17.48 2.93
C ARG A 72 -7.59 18.30 1.82
N ARG A 73 -7.38 17.92 0.57
CA ARG A 73 -7.78 18.67 -0.63
C ARG A 73 -8.71 17.87 -1.54
N LEU A 74 -9.30 16.78 -1.05
CA LEU A 74 -10.16 15.89 -1.84
C LEU A 74 -11.31 16.65 -2.51
N THR A 75 -11.93 17.60 -1.81
CA THR A 75 -13.05 18.36 -2.36
C THR A 75 -12.63 19.35 -3.44
N GLU A 76 -11.42 19.91 -3.33
CA GLU A 76 -10.81 20.74 -4.38
C GLU A 76 -10.46 19.89 -5.61
N GLU A 77 -9.93 18.69 -5.39
CA GLU A 77 -9.37 17.84 -6.43
C GLU A 77 -10.44 17.02 -7.18
N PHE A 78 -11.41 16.46 -6.46
CA PHE A 78 -12.41 15.52 -6.97
C PHE A 78 -13.86 16.04 -6.89
N GLY A 79 -14.05 17.27 -6.42
CA GLY A 79 -15.34 17.95 -6.33
C GLY A 79 -15.99 17.87 -4.94
N PRO A 80 -17.07 18.63 -4.71
CA PRO A 80 -17.60 18.93 -3.38
C PRO A 80 -18.07 17.70 -2.57
N ASP A 81 -18.46 16.62 -3.24
CA ASP A 81 -18.94 15.38 -2.59
C ASP A 81 -17.81 14.37 -2.32
N ALA A 82 -16.55 14.76 -2.54
CA ALA A 82 -15.42 13.86 -2.37
C ALA A 82 -15.11 13.61 -0.88
N ASP A 83 -15.37 12.40 -0.43
CA ASP A 83 -15.08 11.92 0.91
C ASP A 83 -14.57 10.47 0.85
N ILE A 84 -13.56 10.17 1.66
CA ILE A 84 -13.01 8.82 1.85
C ILE A 84 -13.22 8.30 3.27
N GLY A 85 -13.97 9.03 4.10
CA GLY A 85 -14.17 8.67 5.51
C GLY A 85 -12.88 8.69 6.31
N PHE A 86 -11.96 9.62 6.01
CA PHE A 86 -10.67 9.69 6.69
C PHE A 86 -10.86 10.00 8.18
N ARG A 87 -10.49 9.04 9.03
CA ARG A 87 -10.42 9.18 10.48
C ARG A 87 -8.96 9.35 10.88
N GLU A 88 -8.63 10.55 11.34
CA GLU A 88 -7.31 10.91 11.83
C GLU A 88 -7.12 10.49 13.31
N GLY A 89 -7.22 9.18 13.56
CA GLY A 89 -7.08 8.62 14.91
C GLY A 89 -5.63 8.42 15.37
N GLY A 90 -4.65 8.65 14.49
CA GLY A 90 -3.24 8.40 14.77
C GLY A 90 -2.82 6.94 14.61
N TYR A 91 -1.51 6.71 14.75
CA TYR A 91 -0.88 5.40 14.72
C TYR A 91 0.05 5.28 15.93
N LEU A 92 -0.08 4.21 16.71
CA LEU A 92 0.77 3.92 17.87
C LEU A 92 1.56 2.64 17.61
N ILE A 93 2.86 2.78 17.40
CA ILE A 93 3.78 1.65 17.19
C ILE A 93 4.53 1.41 18.49
N LEU A 94 4.32 0.25 19.10
CA LEU A 94 4.94 -0.14 20.35
C LEU A 94 6.27 -0.86 20.12
N ALA A 95 7.17 -0.74 21.09
CA ALA A 95 8.42 -1.50 21.12
C ALA A 95 8.71 -2.01 22.54
N GLY A 96 9.14 -3.28 22.62
CA GLY A 96 9.86 -3.80 23.77
C GLY A 96 11.34 -3.38 23.75
N GLU A 97 12.12 -3.92 24.67
CA GLU A 97 13.53 -3.55 24.86
C GLU A 97 14.37 -3.72 23.58
N ASN A 98 14.18 -4.82 22.86
CA ASN A 98 14.90 -5.12 21.62
C ASN A 98 14.54 -4.18 20.46
N GLY A 99 13.30 -3.68 20.42
CA GLY A 99 12.82 -2.79 19.36
C GLY A 99 13.14 -1.31 19.60
N LEU A 100 13.46 -0.94 20.84
CA LEU A 100 13.66 0.46 21.24
C LEU A 100 14.73 1.19 20.42
N PRO A 101 15.90 0.62 20.09
CA PRO A 101 16.91 1.30 19.27
C PRO A 101 16.38 1.65 17.87
N ILE A 102 15.65 0.73 17.24
CA ILE A 102 15.04 0.93 15.91
C ILE A 102 13.94 1.99 16.01
N LEU A 103 13.06 1.89 17.00
CA LEU A 103 11.99 2.87 17.21
C LEU A 103 12.55 4.30 17.39
N LYS A 104 13.62 4.45 18.16
CA LYS A 104 14.33 5.73 18.35
C LYS A 104 14.94 6.25 17.05
N ALA A 105 15.63 5.40 16.29
CA ALA A 105 16.25 5.80 15.03
C ALA A 105 15.18 6.24 14.01
N ASN A 106 14.10 5.46 13.87
CA ASN A 106 12.97 5.78 13.00
C ASN A 106 12.32 7.10 13.41
N HIS A 107 12.08 7.32 14.70
CA HIS A 107 11.53 8.58 15.22
C HIS A 107 12.37 9.81 14.84
N GLN A 108 13.71 9.70 14.90
CA GLN A 108 14.58 10.80 14.45
C GLN A 108 14.44 11.10 12.96
N THR A 109 14.37 10.07 12.12
CA THR A 109 14.11 10.24 10.67
C THR A 109 12.76 10.92 10.45
N GLN A 110 11.72 10.49 11.17
CA GLN A 110 10.37 11.04 11.06
C GLN A 110 10.29 12.52 11.42
N LEU A 111 10.95 12.91 12.52
CA LEU A 111 11.05 14.32 12.92
C LEU A 111 11.83 15.15 11.89
N ALA A 112 12.89 14.60 11.30
CA ALA A 112 13.67 15.27 10.26
C ALA A 112 12.84 15.55 8.99
N GLU A 113 11.88 14.67 8.68
CA GLU A 113 10.90 14.87 7.60
C GLU A 113 9.65 15.66 8.02
N GLY A 114 9.65 16.22 9.24
CA GLY A 114 8.60 17.11 9.73
C GLY A 114 7.30 16.42 10.17
N ALA A 115 7.33 15.11 10.40
CA ALA A 115 6.17 14.38 10.88
C ALA A 115 5.90 14.65 12.37
N ASP A 116 4.63 14.76 12.74
CA ASP A 116 4.19 15.10 14.09
C ASP A 116 4.02 13.85 14.97
N ILE A 117 5.15 13.25 15.35
CA ILE A 117 5.21 11.99 16.10
C ILE A 117 5.92 12.21 17.43
N VAL A 118 5.34 11.70 18.51
CA VAL A 118 5.96 11.67 19.84
C VAL A 118 6.49 10.28 20.14
N LEU A 119 7.64 10.22 20.81
CA LEU A 119 8.18 9.00 21.38
C LEU A 119 8.00 9.06 22.90
N GLU A 120 7.22 8.13 23.44
CA GLU A 120 6.84 8.10 24.85
C GLU A 120 7.28 6.78 25.47
N ASP A 121 7.70 6.83 26.74
CA ASP A 121 7.95 5.63 27.52
C ASP A 121 6.63 4.96 27.95
N ALA A 122 6.73 3.74 28.46
CA ALA A 122 5.58 2.96 28.88
C ALA A 122 4.68 3.67 29.92
N GLU A 123 5.26 4.43 30.86
CA GLU A 123 4.48 5.15 31.87
C GLU A 123 3.69 6.32 31.26
N ALA A 124 4.32 7.08 30.36
CA ALA A 124 3.65 8.13 29.61
C ALA A 124 2.53 7.59 28.72
N LEU A 125 2.75 6.44 28.06
CA LEU A 125 1.73 5.78 27.26
C LEU A 125 0.52 5.35 28.09
N VAL A 126 0.70 4.72 29.26
CA VAL A 126 -0.42 4.32 30.13
C VAL A 126 -1.17 5.54 30.67
N ARG A 127 -0.47 6.64 30.97
CA ARG A 127 -1.14 7.90 31.34
C ARG A 127 -1.97 8.47 30.20
N ARG A 128 -1.49 8.36 28.96
CA ARG A 128 -2.18 8.85 27.76
C ARG A 128 -3.35 7.95 27.37
N PHE A 129 -3.15 6.64 27.41
CA PHE A 129 -4.09 5.60 27.01
C PHE A 129 -4.31 4.64 28.20
N PRO A 130 -5.19 4.99 29.17
CA PRO A 130 -5.37 4.20 30.38
C PRO A 130 -5.90 2.78 30.15
N TRP A 131 -6.41 2.49 28.95
CA TRP A 131 -6.84 1.17 28.52
C TRP A 131 -5.69 0.26 28.04
N LEU A 132 -4.51 0.82 27.81
CA LEU A 132 -3.33 0.10 27.33
C LEU A 132 -2.58 -0.57 28.48
N SER A 133 -2.26 -1.85 28.32
CA SER A 133 -1.30 -2.58 29.15
C SER A 133 0.12 -2.42 28.61
N ALA A 134 1.01 -1.94 29.47
CA ALA A 134 2.43 -1.76 29.19
C ALA A 134 3.29 -3.04 29.41
N GLU A 135 2.68 -4.21 29.64
CA GLU A 135 3.43 -5.43 29.92
C GLU A 135 4.42 -5.77 28.79
N GLY A 136 5.72 -5.81 29.08
CA GLY A 136 6.76 -6.07 28.08
C GLY A 136 6.99 -4.94 27.07
N ILE A 137 6.35 -3.78 27.25
CA ILE A 137 6.51 -2.59 26.42
C ILE A 137 7.49 -1.63 27.11
N THR A 138 8.45 -1.11 26.36
CA THR A 138 9.42 -0.13 26.84
C THR A 138 9.08 1.29 26.40
N ALA A 139 8.62 1.44 25.15
CA ALA A 139 8.24 2.72 24.57
C ALA A 139 7.26 2.54 23.41
N GLY A 140 6.72 3.65 22.92
CA GLY A 140 5.91 3.68 21.71
C GLY A 140 6.03 5.02 21.00
N ALA A 141 5.97 4.97 19.67
CA ALA A 141 5.88 6.14 18.83
C ALA A 141 4.41 6.37 18.43
N TYR A 142 3.90 7.57 18.69
CA TYR A 142 2.51 7.93 18.45
C TYR A 142 2.43 9.14 17.52
N GLY A 143 1.81 8.97 16.35
CA GLY A 143 1.48 10.07 15.45
C GLY A 143 0.30 10.87 15.97
N ARG A 144 0.54 12.13 16.33
CA ARG A 144 -0.47 13.04 16.88
C ARG A 144 -1.37 13.62 15.80
N THR A 145 -0.84 13.82 14.60
CA THR A 145 -1.57 14.31 13.43
C THR A 145 -1.06 13.65 12.15
N GLY A 146 -1.90 13.65 11.13
CA GLY A 146 -1.57 13.16 9.79
C GLY A 146 -1.55 11.64 9.63
N GLU A 147 -2.03 10.90 10.62
CA GLU A 147 -2.07 9.43 10.60
C GLU A 147 -3.45 8.92 10.97
N GLY A 148 -3.83 7.76 10.44
CA GLY A 148 -5.12 7.16 10.71
C GLY A 148 -5.57 6.20 9.61
N TRP A 149 -6.88 6.10 9.39
CA TRP A 149 -7.47 5.16 8.43
C TRP A 149 -8.61 5.78 7.65
N PHE A 150 -8.94 5.16 6.52
CA PHE A 150 -9.93 5.65 5.56
C PHE A 150 -10.54 4.46 4.80
N ASP A 151 -11.51 4.73 3.94
CA ASP A 151 -12.11 3.72 3.08
C ASP A 151 -11.35 3.61 1.75
N ALA A 152 -10.68 2.47 1.53
CA ALA A 152 -9.90 2.22 0.32
C ALA A 152 -10.75 2.19 -0.95
N HIS A 153 -11.99 1.68 -0.85
CA HIS A 153 -12.89 1.60 -1.98
C HIS A 153 -13.36 3.00 -2.39
N ALA A 154 -13.72 3.84 -1.43
CA ALA A 154 -14.08 5.24 -1.66
C ALA A 154 -12.94 5.99 -2.35
N MET A 155 -11.70 5.84 -1.85
CA MET A 155 -10.52 6.43 -2.49
C MET A 155 -10.36 5.95 -3.94
N LEU A 156 -10.44 4.65 -4.19
CA LEU A 156 -10.37 4.10 -5.55
C LEU A 156 -11.48 4.67 -6.45
N MET A 157 -12.70 4.77 -5.94
CA MET A 157 -13.84 5.31 -6.69
C MET A 157 -13.69 6.78 -7.01
N LEU A 158 -13.07 7.60 -6.15
CA LEU A 158 -12.78 9.01 -6.46
C LEU A 158 -11.87 9.13 -7.69
N PHE A 159 -10.75 8.40 -7.70
CA PHE A 159 -9.85 8.37 -8.85
C PHE A 159 -10.57 7.86 -10.09
N ARG A 160 -11.25 6.71 -10.02
CA ARG A 160 -11.93 6.11 -11.18
C ARG A 160 -13.05 6.99 -11.73
N LYS A 161 -13.79 7.70 -10.87
CA LYS A 161 -14.80 8.68 -11.30
C LYS A 161 -14.13 9.81 -12.08
N ALA A 162 -13.02 10.35 -11.57
CA ALA A 162 -12.30 11.45 -12.22
C ALA A 162 -11.69 11.07 -13.57
N LEU A 163 -11.41 9.77 -13.80
CA LEU A 163 -10.92 9.29 -15.08
C LEU A 163 -11.98 9.24 -16.20
N ARG A 164 -13.29 9.25 -15.87
CA ARG A 164 -14.36 9.13 -16.88
C ARG A 164 -14.36 10.25 -17.91
N ASP A 165 -13.99 11.46 -17.48
CA ASP A 165 -13.98 12.65 -18.31
C ASP A 165 -12.59 12.94 -18.91
N LYS A 166 -11.65 12.00 -18.78
CA LYS A 166 -10.23 12.19 -19.10
C LYS A 166 -9.76 11.48 -20.38
N ASN A 167 -10.69 11.01 -21.22
CA ASN A 167 -10.40 10.34 -22.49
C ASN A 167 -9.34 9.21 -22.32
N ILE A 168 -9.68 8.24 -21.47
CA ILE A 168 -8.89 7.04 -21.19
C ILE A 168 -9.73 5.84 -21.57
N ASP A 169 -9.14 4.91 -22.31
CA ASP A 169 -9.83 3.68 -22.71
C ASP A 169 -9.69 2.65 -21.59
N PHE A 170 -10.81 2.32 -20.96
CA PHE A 170 -10.90 1.24 -19.97
C PHE A 170 -11.12 -0.08 -20.69
N ILE A 171 -10.20 -1.02 -20.50
CA ILE A 171 -10.23 -2.33 -21.13
C ILE A 171 -10.38 -3.38 -20.04
N THR A 172 -11.48 -4.12 -20.06
CA THR A 172 -11.68 -5.27 -19.17
C THR A 172 -11.13 -6.53 -19.83
N ALA A 173 -9.93 -6.96 -19.44
CA ALA A 173 -9.26 -8.11 -20.02
C ALA A 173 -8.09 -8.59 -19.14
N ASP A 174 -7.73 -9.88 -19.27
CA ASP A 174 -6.45 -10.37 -18.77
C ASP A 174 -5.34 -10.07 -19.78
N VAL A 175 -4.21 -9.57 -19.29
CA VAL A 175 -2.99 -9.49 -20.10
C VAL A 175 -2.34 -10.87 -20.12
N THR A 176 -2.10 -11.40 -21.32
CA THR A 176 -1.57 -12.76 -21.53
C THR A 176 -0.17 -12.78 -22.12
N GLY A 177 0.30 -11.65 -22.68
CA GLY A 177 1.64 -11.53 -23.25
C GLY A 177 2.08 -10.09 -23.42
N ILE A 178 3.40 -9.88 -23.46
CA ILE A 178 4.02 -8.58 -23.73
C ILE A 178 5.12 -8.79 -24.76
N GLU A 179 4.94 -8.23 -25.96
CA GLU A 179 5.93 -8.39 -27.03
C GLU A 179 7.04 -7.37 -26.92
N ARG A 180 8.26 -7.82 -27.21
CA ARG A 180 9.45 -6.98 -27.28
C ARG A 180 10.16 -7.12 -28.61
N GLN A 181 10.74 -6.00 -29.05
CA GLN A 181 11.74 -5.98 -30.10
C GLN A 181 13.04 -5.41 -29.49
N GLY A 182 13.97 -6.30 -29.18
CA GLY A 182 15.21 -5.93 -28.49
C GLY A 182 14.95 -5.35 -27.09
N ASP A 183 15.35 -4.10 -26.91
CA ASP A 183 15.25 -3.33 -25.67
C ASP A 183 13.96 -2.48 -25.59
N ARG A 184 12.96 -2.75 -26.42
CA ARG A 184 11.68 -2.03 -26.36
C ARG A 184 10.49 -2.98 -26.37
N VAL A 185 9.52 -2.68 -25.51
CA VAL A 185 8.17 -3.25 -25.62
C VAL A 185 7.46 -2.63 -26.82
N THR A 186 6.73 -3.44 -27.58
CA THR A 186 5.99 -3.00 -28.77
C THR A 186 4.50 -3.29 -28.69
N GLY A 187 4.07 -4.24 -27.85
CA GLY A 187 2.66 -4.49 -27.66
C GLY A 187 2.33 -5.35 -26.46
N VAL A 188 1.03 -5.39 -26.16
CA VAL A 188 0.40 -6.16 -25.08
C VAL A 188 -0.71 -6.99 -25.70
N SER A 189 -0.65 -8.30 -25.48
CA SER A 189 -1.67 -9.26 -25.90
C SER A 189 -2.68 -9.50 -24.78
N LEU A 190 -3.95 -9.58 -25.15
CA LEU A 190 -5.07 -9.80 -24.26
C LEU A 190 -5.66 -11.21 -24.41
N ASP A 191 -6.38 -11.69 -23.40
CA ASP A 191 -7.05 -13.00 -23.39
C ASP A 191 -8.17 -13.13 -24.43
N ASN A 192 -8.77 -12.02 -24.84
CA ASN A 192 -9.76 -11.96 -25.91
C ASN A 192 -9.16 -12.04 -27.33
N GLY A 193 -7.83 -12.18 -27.45
CA GLY A 193 -7.11 -12.26 -28.73
C GLY A 193 -6.77 -10.91 -29.36
N GLU A 194 -7.16 -9.79 -28.75
CA GLU A 194 -6.75 -8.46 -29.19
C GLU A 194 -5.29 -8.16 -28.83
N ARG A 195 -4.70 -7.26 -29.61
CA ARG A 195 -3.36 -6.74 -29.39
C ARG A 195 -3.36 -5.21 -29.35
N LEU A 196 -2.73 -4.67 -28.31
CA LEU A 196 -2.52 -3.25 -28.11
C LEU A 196 -1.06 -2.93 -28.47
N ASP A 197 -0.81 -2.15 -29.53
CA ASP A 197 0.49 -1.53 -29.76
C ASP A 197 0.75 -0.50 -28.64
N ALA A 198 1.92 -0.58 -28.01
CA ALA A 198 2.23 0.23 -26.83
C ALA A 198 3.52 1.03 -27.01
N GLY A 199 3.44 2.35 -26.83
CA GLY A 199 4.61 3.22 -26.74
C GLY A 199 5.39 3.03 -25.43
N ILE A 200 4.66 3.09 -24.32
CA ILE A 200 5.10 2.83 -22.94
C ILE A 200 4.15 1.80 -22.32
N VAL A 201 4.69 0.89 -21.52
CA VAL A 201 3.93 -0.02 -20.66
C VAL A 201 4.27 0.24 -19.20
N VAL A 202 3.24 0.44 -18.37
CA VAL A 202 3.39 0.57 -16.92
C VAL A 202 2.80 -0.67 -16.26
N ASN A 203 3.64 -1.42 -15.54
CA ASN A 203 3.23 -2.52 -14.70
C ASN A 203 2.72 -1.99 -13.36
N ALA A 204 1.41 -1.97 -13.17
CA ALA A 204 0.73 -1.65 -11.92
C ALA A 204 -0.11 -2.85 -11.42
N ALA A 205 0.30 -4.07 -11.77
CA ALA A 205 -0.50 -5.29 -11.61
C ALA A 205 -0.49 -5.88 -10.18
N GLY A 206 -0.10 -5.08 -9.19
CA GLY A 206 -0.09 -5.45 -7.77
C GLY A 206 0.52 -6.83 -7.53
N PRO A 207 -0.16 -7.76 -6.84
CA PRO A 207 0.39 -9.09 -6.51
C PRO A 207 0.82 -9.93 -7.73
N ASN A 208 0.33 -9.58 -8.93
CA ASN A 208 0.70 -10.25 -10.19
C ASN A 208 1.88 -9.58 -10.91
N ALA A 209 2.52 -8.56 -10.34
CA ALA A 209 3.56 -7.78 -10.99
C ALA A 209 4.76 -8.62 -11.47
N GLY A 210 5.17 -9.63 -10.69
CA GLY A 210 6.22 -10.59 -11.10
C GLY A 210 5.84 -11.36 -12.36
N LYS A 211 4.61 -11.89 -12.41
CA LYS A 211 4.08 -12.63 -13.57
C LYS A 211 3.98 -11.75 -14.82
N VAL A 212 3.48 -10.52 -14.66
CA VAL A 212 3.37 -9.55 -15.77
C VAL A 212 4.75 -9.15 -16.29
N SER A 213 5.72 -8.93 -15.42
CA SER A 213 7.11 -8.63 -15.82
C SER A 213 7.73 -9.81 -16.59
N ALA A 214 7.46 -11.05 -16.15
CA ALA A 214 7.95 -12.25 -16.82
C ALA A 214 7.38 -12.43 -18.24
N MET A 215 6.17 -11.94 -18.53
CA MET A 215 5.63 -11.92 -19.90
C MET A 215 6.48 -11.06 -20.84
N ALA A 216 7.13 -10.02 -20.32
CA ALA A 216 8.10 -9.20 -21.04
C ALA A 216 9.53 -9.77 -20.95
N GLY A 217 9.74 -10.97 -20.42
CA GLY A 217 11.08 -11.55 -20.19
C GLY A 217 11.92 -10.75 -19.18
N LEU A 218 11.27 -10.08 -18.21
CA LEU A 218 11.93 -9.31 -17.14
C LEU A 218 11.69 -10.01 -15.80
N LEU A 219 12.72 -10.06 -14.96
CA LEU A 219 12.62 -10.61 -13.61
C LEU A 219 12.19 -9.50 -12.64
N LEU A 220 11.10 -9.68 -11.90
CA LEU A 220 10.74 -8.80 -10.80
C LEU A 220 10.50 -9.66 -9.57
N PRO A 221 11.25 -9.48 -8.45
CA PRO A 221 11.12 -10.30 -7.25
C PRO A 221 9.89 -9.90 -6.42
N VAL A 222 8.73 -9.81 -7.06
CA VAL A 222 7.47 -9.44 -6.44
C VAL A 222 6.49 -10.59 -6.60
N GLU A 223 5.98 -11.09 -5.48
CA GLU A 223 5.07 -12.23 -5.42
C GLU A 223 3.85 -11.93 -4.53
N PRO A 224 2.71 -12.62 -4.74
CA PRO A 224 1.56 -12.47 -3.86
C PRO A 224 1.86 -13.09 -2.50
N ARG A 225 1.53 -12.40 -1.41
CA ARG A 225 1.47 -13.03 -0.08
C ARG A 225 0.10 -12.81 0.53
N LYS A 226 -0.43 -13.86 1.16
CA LYS A 226 -1.72 -13.84 1.81
C LYS A 226 -1.61 -13.12 3.15
N ARG A 227 -2.53 -12.19 3.40
CA ARG A 227 -2.69 -11.51 4.68
C ARG A 227 -4.13 -11.65 5.14
N ASN A 228 -4.31 -12.04 6.40
CA ASN A 228 -5.61 -12.28 7.01
C ASN A 228 -6.04 -11.06 7.82
N VAL A 229 -7.32 -10.73 7.73
CA VAL A 229 -7.92 -9.65 8.49
C VAL A 229 -9.18 -10.14 9.17
N PHE A 230 -9.32 -9.79 10.44
CA PHE A 230 -10.42 -10.20 11.30
C PHE A 230 -11.15 -8.98 11.85
N ILE A 231 -12.46 -9.13 12.02
CA ILE A 231 -13.35 -8.18 12.66
C ILE A 231 -13.90 -8.82 13.92
N PHE A 232 -13.83 -8.09 15.03
CA PHE A 232 -14.46 -8.51 16.28
C PHE A 232 -15.25 -7.39 16.95
N GLU A 233 -16.17 -7.79 17.81
CA GLU A 233 -16.89 -6.93 18.73
C GLU A 233 -16.28 -7.05 20.12
N ALA A 234 -16.10 -5.92 20.81
CA ALA A 234 -15.81 -5.85 22.22
C ALA A 234 -16.80 -4.88 22.89
N ARG A 235 -17.07 -5.07 24.18
CA ARG A 235 -18.00 -4.23 24.95
C ARG A 235 -17.47 -2.81 25.09
N GLU A 236 -16.19 -2.68 25.40
CA GLU A 236 -15.51 -1.41 25.61
C GLU A 236 -15.15 -0.76 24.26
N LYS A 237 -15.40 0.55 24.19
CA LYS A 237 -15.12 1.41 23.04
C LYS A 237 -14.22 2.55 23.49
N TYR A 238 -13.20 2.84 22.71
CA TYR A 238 -12.17 3.82 23.02
C TYR A 238 -12.11 4.84 21.88
N ASP A 239 -12.70 6.01 22.10
CA ASP A 239 -12.74 7.08 21.08
C ASP A 239 -11.33 7.64 20.79
N ASP A 240 -10.42 7.53 21.75
CA ASP A 240 -9.03 7.97 21.66
C ASP A 240 -8.07 6.90 21.14
N MET A 241 -8.58 5.72 20.76
CA MET A 241 -7.73 4.60 20.34
C MET A 241 -7.17 4.80 18.93
N PRO A 242 -5.83 4.89 18.78
CA PRO A 242 -5.21 4.91 17.46
C PRO A 242 -5.23 3.53 16.80
N LEU A 243 -4.75 3.45 15.56
CA LEU A 243 -4.30 2.15 15.07
C LEU A 243 -3.05 1.75 15.87
N LEU A 244 -3.19 0.72 16.68
CA LEU A 244 -2.14 0.16 17.55
C LEU A 244 -1.40 -0.94 16.81
N VAL A 245 -0.08 -0.98 16.93
CA VAL A 245 0.79 -2.06 16.44
C VAL A 245 1.63 -2.59 17.60
N ASP A 246 1.44 -3.86 17.91
CA ASP A 246 2.20 -4.61 18.91
C ASP A 246 3.59 -4.99 18.39
N PRO A 247 4.62 -5.17 19.24
CA PRO A 247 5.93 -5.66 18.79
C PRO A 247 5.89 -7.04 18.10
N SER A 248 4.82 -7.82 18.27
CA SER A 248 4.60 -9.06 17.52
C SER A 248 4.22 -8.85 16.04
N GLY A 249 3.93 -7.62 15.62
CA GLY A 249 3.40 -7.28 14.29
C GLY A 249 1.87 -7.28 14.20
N ILE A 250 1.17 -7.71 15.27
CA ILE A 250 -0.29 -7.64 15.33
C ILE A 250 -0.73 -6.20 15.44
N TYR A 251 -1.66 -5.80 14.59
CA TYR A 251 -2.28 -4.48 14.65
C TYR A 251 -3.77 -4.56 15.01
N VAL A 252 -4.30 -3.48 15.60
CA VAL A 252 -5.73 -3.33 15.85
C VAL A 252 -6.15 -1.87 15.76
N ARG A 253 -7.34 -1.61 15.23
CA ARG A 253 -7.98 -0.28 15.24
C ARG A 253 -9.49 -0.36 15.40
N PRO A 254 -10.14 0.70 15.90
CA PRO A 254 -11.59 0.82 15.88
C PRO A 254 -12.12 1.06 14.45
N GLU A 255 -13.32 0.54 14.18
CA GLU A 255 -14.11 0.82 12.98
C GLU A 255 -15.60 0.89 13.34
N GLY A 256 -16.12 2.10 13.59
CA GLY A 256 -17.50 2.27 14.07
C GLY A 256 -17.73 1.50 15.37
N SER A 257 -18.63 0.51 15.35
CA SER A 257 -18.95 -0.32 16.52
C SER A 257 -18.09 -1.59 16.64
N VAL A 258 -17.15 -1.83 15.74
CA VAL A 258 -16.31 -3.04 15.71
C VAL A 258 -14.82 -2.67 15.75
N TYR A 259 -13.96 -3.68 15.81
CA TYR A 259 -12.51 -3.54 15.71
C TYR A 259 -12.00 -4.38 14.53
N ILE A 260 -10.97 -3.88 13.85
CA ILE A 260 -10.27 -4.57 12.77
C ILE A 260 -8.87 -4.90 13.25
N THR A 261 -8.44 -6.15 13.03
CA THR A 261 -7.12 -6.64 13.41
C THR A 261 -6.57 -7.59 12.36
N GLY A 262 -5.25 -7.75 12.33
CA GLY A 262 -4.54 -8.68 11.48
C GLY A 262 -3.05 -8.65 11.78
N GLY A 263 -2.27 -9.23 10.88
CA GLY A 263 -0.87 -9.56 11.13
C GLY A 263 -0.72 -10.96 11.72
N ALA A 264 0.45 -11.23 12.30
CA ALA A 264 0.84 -12.52 12.88
C ALA A 264 1.06 -13.68 11.89
N GLU A 265 1.12 -13.44 10.58
CA GLU A 265 1.50 -14.50 9.65
C GLU A 265 2.89 -15.07 10.04
N PRO A 266 3.02 -16.39 10.23
CA PRO A 266 4.25 -16.99 10.70
C PRO A 266 5.34 -16.88 9.61
N GLU A 267 6.57 -16.54 10.01
CA GLU A 267 7.70 -16.55 9.06
C GLU A 267 7.87 -17.94 8.42
N GLU A 268 7.64 -19.00 9.19
CA GLU A 268 7.56 -20.36 8.69
C GLU A 268 6.27 -20.56 7.90
N GLY A 269 6.38 -20.66 6.58
CA GLY A 269 5.22 -20.84 5.70
C GLY A 269 4.70 -19.55 5.07
N ASP A 270 5.21 -18.36 5.44
CA ASP A 270 5.01 -17.15 4.65
C ASP A 270 5.81 -17.31 3.33
N GLY A 271 5.12 -17.82 2.32
CA GLY A 271 5.57 -18.04 0.95
C GLY A 271 4.57 -17.48 -0.07
N PRO A 272 4.87 -17.60 -1.38
CA PRO A 272 3.94 -17.14 -2.42
C PRO A 272 2.56 -17.77 -2.24
N ALA A 273 1.52 -16.94 -2.19
CA ALA A 273 0.14 -17.39 -2.05
C ALA A 273 -0.33 -18.12 -3.33
N ASP A 274 -1.19 -19.12 -3.16
CA ASP A 274 -2.00 -19.62 -4.27
C ASP A 274 -2.88 -18.46 -4.77
N PRO A 275 -2.84 -18.11 -6.08
CA PRO A 275 -3.64 -17.03 -6.64
C PRO A 275 -5.15 -17.15 -6.42
N GLY A 276 -5.68 -18.35 -6.13
CA GLY A 276 -7.08 -18.57 -5.83
C GLY A 276 -7.43 -18.61 -4.34
N ASP A 277 -6.44 -18.55 -3.45
CA ASP A 277 -6.66 -18.67 -2.00
C ASP A 277 -6.94 -17.31 -1.35
N PHE A 278 -8.23 -17.03 -1.15
CA PHE A 278 -8.74 -15.87 -0.40
C PHE A 278 -9.47 -16.29 0.89
N GLU A 279 -9.28 -17.54 1.32
CA GLU A 279 -9.94 -18.07 2.50
C GLU A 279 -9.19 -17.64 3.77
N PRO A 280 -9.88 -17.02 4.75
CA PRO A 280 -9.29 -16.64 6.02
C PRO A 280 -8.84 -17.85 6.83
N ASP A 281 -7.66 -17.75 7.42
CA ASP A 281 -7.13 -18.73 8.35
C ASP A 281 -7.62 -18.46 9.78
N TRP A 282 -8.83 -18.92 10.12
CA TRP A 282 -9.48 -18.65 11.41
C TRP A 282 -8.67 -19.03 12.66
N PRO A 283 -7.95 -20.18 12.71
CA PRO A 283 -7.05 -20.50 13.81
C PRO A 283 -6.05 -19.39 14.16
N LEU A 284 -5.58 -18.62 13.18
CA LEU A 284 -4.67 -17.48 13.43
C LEU A 284 -5.26 -16.46 14.41
N PHE A 285 -6.58 -16.22 14.33
CA PHE A 285 -7.24 -15.30 15.24
C PHE A 285 -7.25 -15.82 16.67
N GLU A 286 -7.68 -17.07 16.86
CA GLU A 286 -7.90 -17.64 18.20
C GLU A 286 -6.59 -18.01 18.90
N GLU A 287 -5.62 -18.55 18.17
CA GLU A 287 -4.39 -19.11 18.73
C GLU A 287 -3.27 -18.08 18.87
N VAL A 288 -3.29 -17.01 18.06
CA VAL A 288 -2.17 -16.05 18.00
C VAL A 288 -2.61 -14.61 18.25
N ILE A 289 -3.59 -14.10 17.49
CA ILE A 289 -3.97 -12.69 17.55
C ILE A 289 -4.63 -12.35 18.89
N TRP A 290 -5.68 -13.10 19.27
CA TRP A 290 -6.48 -12.78 20.44
C TRP A 290 -5.68 -12.76 21.76
N PRO A 291 -4.78 -13.73 22.06
CA PRO A 291 -3.93 -13.67 23.25
C PRO A 291 -3.11 -12.38 23.35
N VAL A 292 -2.55 -11.90 22.24
CA VAL A 292 -1.76 -10.67 22.21
C VAL A 292 -2.65 -9.45 22.41
N LEU A 293 -3.82 -9.41 21.77
CA LEU A 293 -4.80 -8.33 21.95
C LEU A 293 -5.29 -8.23 23.41
N ALA A 294 -5.61 -9.37 24.04
CA ALA A 294 -6.03 -9.42 25.44
C ALA A 294 -4.90 -8.96 26.39
N THR A 295 -3.65 -9.31 26.08
CA THR A 295 -2.48 -8.84 26.84
C THR A 295 -2.30 -7.32 26.71
N ARG A 296 -2.51 -6.74 25.51
CA ARG A 296 -2.33 -5.30 25.26
C ARG A 296 -3.48 -4.45 25.73
N ILE A 297 -4.69 -4.94 25.64
CA ILE A 297 -5.91 -4.24 26.02
C ILE A 297 -6.71 -5.22 26.88
N PRO A 298 -6.59 -5.19 28.22
CA PRO A 298 -7.20 -6.19 29.09
C PRO A 298 -8.72 -6.36 28.92
N ALA A 299 -9.42 -5.31 28.48
CA ALA A 299 -10.84 -5.40 28.15
C ALA A 299 -11.13 -6.36 26.97
N PHE A 300 -10.13 -6.68 26.15
CA PHE A 300 -10.25 -7.63 25.04
C PHE A 300 -10.09 -9.10 25.48
N GLU A 301 -9.97 -9.39 26.78
CA GLU A 301 -10.16 -10.76 27.30
C GLU A 301 -11.55 -11.33 26.94
N ALA A 302 -12.55 -10.46 26.71
CA ALA A 302 -13.90 -10.86 26.32
C ALA A 302 -14.33 -10.19 25.01
N ILE A 303 -13.98 -10.80 23.88
CA ILE A 303 -14.36 -10.35 22.54
C ILE A 303 -15.13 -11.42 21.78
N LYS A 304 -15.80 -11.01 20.71
CA LYS A 304 -16.53 -11.89 19.80
C LYS A 304 -16.03 -11.70 18.36
N PRO A 305 -15.32 -12.67 17.76
CA PRO A 305 -15.03 -12.63 16.33
C PRO A 305 -16.33 -12.67 15.53
N THR A 306 -16.37 -11.93 14.43
CA THR A 306 -17.59 -11.77 13.62
C THR A 306 -17.36 -12.09 12.14
N ARG A 307 -16.36 -11.46 11.52
CA ARG A 307 -16.08 -11.57 10.10
C ARG A 307 -14.58 -11.62 9.89
N ALA A 308 -14.18 -12.17 8.75
CA ALA A 308 -12.81 -12.13 8.31
C ALA A 308 -12.76 -12.09 6.78
N TRP A 309 -11.63 -11.70 6.24
CA TRP A 309 -11.29 -11.86 4.84
C TRP A 309 -9.78 -12.08 4.72
N ALA A 310 -9.35 -12.69 3.63
CA ALA A 310 -7.94 -12.71 3.25
C ALA A 310 -7.75 -11.92 1.94
N GLY A 311 -6.61 -11.27 1.82
CA GLY A 311 -6.21 -10.58 0.61
C GLY A 311 -4.75 -10.87 0.28
N HIS A 312 -4.36 -10.59 -0.96
CA HIS A 312 -2.95 -10.68 -1.36
C HIS A 312 -2.36 -9.29 -1.49
N TYR A 313 -1.16 -9.10 -0.96
CA TYR A 313 -0.35 -7.94 -1.28
C TYR A 313 0.84 -8.29 -2.17
N ASP A 314 1.44 -7.29 -2.79
CA ASP A 314 2.59 -7.42 -3.67
C ASP A 314 3.90 -7.32 -2.89
N TYR A 315 4.38 -8.48 -2.44
CA TYR A 315 5.53 -8.58 -1.58
C TYR A 315 6.83 -8.61 -2.38
N ASN A 316 7.67 -7.60 -2.19
CA ASN A 316 9.02 -7.60 -2.74
C ASN A 316 9.96 -8.46 -1.88
N THR A 317 10.39 -9.60 -2.40
CA THR A 317 11.25 -10.56 -1.67
C THR A 317 12.69 -10.08 -1.49
N LEU A 318 13.13 -9.04 -2.21
CA LEU A 318 14.46 -8.47 -2.03
C LEU A 318 14.56 -7.66 -0.73
N ASP A 319 13.59 -6.77 -0.49
CA ASP A 319 13.72 -5.77 0.55
C ASP A 319 12.41 -5.18 1.06
N GLN A 320 11.27 -5.74 0.65
CA GLN A 320 9.94 -5.28 1.07
C GLN A 320 9.65 -3.81 0.75
N ASN A 321 10.27 -3.27 -0.31
CA ASN A 321 10.10 -1.88 -0.68
C ASN A 321 9.78 -1.71 -2.18
N ALA A 322 9.10 -0.63 -2.52
CA ALA A 322 8.57 -0.41 -3.86
C ALA A 322 9.65 -0.38 -4.96
N VAL A 323 9.32 -0.88 -6.14
CA VAL A 323 10.09 -0.72 -7.38
C VAL A 323 9.34 0.26 -8.28
N ILE A 324 9.93 1.43 -8.50
CA ILE A 324 9.30 2.55 -9.21
C ILE A 324 10.21 3.06 -10.32
N GLY A 325 9.67 3.22 -11.52
CA GLY A 325 10.39 3.80 -12.66
C GLY A 325 10.77 2.78 -13.73
N PRO A 326 11.63 3.15 -14.68
CA PRO A 326 11.87 2.36 -15.88
C PRO A 326 12.86 1.21 -15.62
N HIS A 327 12.74 0.13 -16.39
CA HIS A 327 13.82 -0.84 -16.50
C HIS A 327 15.04 -0.17 -17.18
N PRO A 328 16.28 -0.39 -16.71
CA PRO A 328 17.47 0.30 -17.25
C PRO A 328 17.74 0.01 -18.73
N GLN A 329 17.47 -1.23 -19.16
CA GLN A 329 17.56 -1.64 -20.57
C GLN A 329 16.24 -1.41 -21.33
N VAL A 330 15.11 -1.95 -20.85
CA VAL A 330 13.79 -1.79 -21.46
C VAL A 330 13.08 -0.53 -20.95
N GLN A 331 13.60 0.64 -21.35
CA GLN A 331 13.22 1.92 -20.72
C GLN A 331 11.75 2.31 -20.89
N ASN A 332 11.05 1.74 -21.87
CA ASN A 332 9.61 1.95 -22.04
C ASN A 332 8.73 0.95 -21.28
N PHE A 333 9.31 0.13 -20.41
CA PHE A 333 8.61 -0.69 -19.42
C PHE A 333 8.90 -0.14 -18.03
N LEU A 334 7.85 0.36 -17.36
CA LEU A 334 7.94 1.02 -16.06
C LEU A 334 7.29 0.14 -14.98
N PHE A 335 7.85 0.18 -13.78
CA PHE A 335 7.36 -0.52 -12.60
C PHE A 335 6.67 0.45 -11.64
N ALA A 336 5.62 -0.06 -10.99
CA ALA A 336 4.90 0.60 -9.91
C ALA A 336 4.34 -0.47 -8.95
N ASN A 337 5.23 -1.22 -8.31
CA ASN A 337 4.88 -2.46 -7.59
C ASN A 337 5.78 -2.69 -6.37
N GLY A 338 5.52 -3.76 -5.61
CA GLY A 338 6.40 -4.27 -4.56
C GLY A 338 6.29 -3.51 -3.25
N PHE A 339 5.14 -2.89 -3.00
CA PHE A 339 4.95 -2.02 -1.83
C PHE A 339 4.80 -2.78 -0.50
N SER A 340 4.75 -4.12 -0.49
CA SER A 340 4.76 -4.95 0.73
C SER A 340 3.89 -4.40 1.88
N GLY A 341 2.65 -3.98 1.60
CA GLY A 341 1.70 -3.54 2.62
C GLY A 341 1.46 -2.02 2.74
N HIS A 342 2.23 -1.17 2.07
CA HIS A 342 2.03 0.29 2.10
C HIS A 342 1.65 0.93 0.75
N GLY A 343 1.24 0.12 -0.23
CA GLY A 343 0.94 0.60 -1.59
C GLY A 343 -0.26 1.54 -1.69
N LEU A 344 -1.31 1.32 -0.88
CA LEU A 344 -2.52 2.16 -0.94
C LEU A 344 -2.22 3.62 -0.60
N GLN A 345 -1.53 3.88 0.51
CA GLN A 345 -1.20 5.24 0.94
C GLN A 345 -0.15 5.91 0.05
N GLN A 346 0.69 5.16 -0.67
CA GLN A 346 1.71 5.72 -1.55
C GLN A 346 1.25 5.85 -3.01
N ALA A 347 0.16 5.19 -3.39
CA ALA A 347 -0.31 5.12 -4.77
C ALA A 347 -0.51 6.49 -5.45
N PRO A 348 -1.12 7.51 -4.84
CA PRO A 348 -1.22 8.84 -5.45
C PRO A 348 0.14 9.46 -5.73
N ALA A 349 1.07 9.38 -4.78
CA ALA A 349 2.40 9.95 -4.92
C ALA A 349 3.21 9.25 -6.02
N VAL A 350 3.13 7.92 -6.11
CA VAL A 350 3.74 7.15 -7.20
C VAL A 350 3.08 7.45 -8.54
N GLY A 351 1.76 7.60 -8.56
CA GLY A 351 1.00 8.04 -9.73
C GLY A 351 1.53 9.36 -10.28
N LYS A 352 1.68 10.36 -9.40
CA LYS A 352 2.26 11.66 -9.72
C LYS A 352 3.70 11.55 -10.23
N ALA A 353 4.55 10.83 -9.50
CA ALA A 353 5.96 10.68 -9.85
C ALA A 353 6.17 10.03 -11.23
N LEU A 354 5.41 8.97 -11.55
CA LEU A 354 5.50 8.31 -12.85
C LEU A 354 4.89 9.14 -13.97
N ALA A 355 3.80 9.87 -13.71
CA ALA A 355 3.27 10.83 -14.69
C ALA A 355 4.31 11.91 -15.02
N GLU A 356 4.96 12.48 -14.02
CA GLU A 356 6.03 13.46 -14.22
C GLU A 356 7.20 12.87 -15.01
N LEU A 357 7.62 11.65 -14.68
CA LEU A 357 8.67 10.96 -15.40
C LEU A 357 8.31 10.76 -16.88
N ILE A 358 7.08 10.32 -17.17
CA ILE A 358 6.61 10.07 -18.54
C ILE A 358 6.49 11.36 -19.35
N VAL A 359 5.94 12.43 -18.76
CA VAL A 359 5.68 13.68 -19.47
C VAL A 359 6.94 14.55 -19.58
N HIS A 360 7.73 14.59 -18.51
CA HIS A 360 8.81 15.56 -18.36
C HIS A 360 10.21 14.96 -18.36
N GLY A 361 10.33 13.63 -18.36
CA GLY A 361 11.61 12.93 -18.35
C GLY A 361 12.31 12.86 -16.99
N GLY A 362 11.63 13.22 -15.89
CA GLY A 362 12.18 13.13 -14.55
C GLY A 362 11.16 13.37 -13.43
N PHE A 363 11.46 12.86 -12.23
CA PHE A 363 10.68 13.14 -11.03
C PHE A 363 10.80 14.61 -10.64
N ARG A 364 9.70 15.27 -10.26
CA ARG A 364 9.67 16.69 -9.90
C ARG A 364 9.11 16.95 -8.51
N THR A 365 8.04 16.25 -8.12
CA THR A 365 7.38 16.46 -6.82
C THR A 365 7.99 15.62 -5.71
N VAL A 366 8.16 14.31 -5.94
CA VAL A 366 8.85 13.39 -5.02
C VAL A 366 9.87 12.61 -5.82
N ASP A 367 11.14 12.67 -5.39
CA ASP A 367 12.21 11.92 -6.03
C ASP A 367 12.10 10.43 -5.69
N CYS A 368 11.78 9.61 -6.69
CA CYS A 368 11.66 8.16 -6.56
C CYS A 368 12.90 7.40 -7.06
N THR A 369 14.03 8.08 -7.32
CA THR A 369 15.23 7.46 -7.89
C THR A 369 15.75 6.29 -7.05
N ALA A 370 15.65 6.40 -5.71
CA ALA A 370 16.07 5.33 -4.79
C ALA A 370 15.27 4.02 -4.94
N PHE A 371 14.04 4.08 -5.47
CA PHE A 371 13.20 2.91 -5.73
C PHE A 371 13.46 2.27 -7.10
N GLY A 372 14.36 2.82 -7.91
CA GLY A 372 14.61 2.38 -9.28
C GLY A 372 15.07 0.93 -9.41
N TYR A 373 14.67 0.27 -10.51
CA TYR A 373 14.94 -1.15 -10.77
C TYR A 373 16.44 -1.52 -10.78
N SER A 374 17.35 -0.57 -11.07
CA SER A 374 18.80 -0.84 -11.06
C SER A 374 19.27 -1.47 -9.74
N ARG A 375 18.70 -1.06 -8.60
CA ARG A 375 19.02 -1.67 -7.30
C ARG A 375 18.64 -3.15 -7.24
N VAL A 376 17.53 -3.53 -7.88
CA VAL A 376 17.03 -4.91 -7.96
C VAL A 376 17.97 -5.74 -8.82
N ALA A 377 18.37 -5.23 -9.98
CA ALA A 377 19.33 -5.89 -10.88
C ALA A 377 20.70 -6.10 -10.21
N GLU A 378 21.11 -5.18 -9.34
CA GLU A 378 22.35 -5.25 -8.56
C GLU A 378 22.24 -6.10 -7.29
N GLY A 379 21.04 -6.58 -6.92
CA GLY A 379 20.80 -7.26 -5.63
C GLY A 379 21.00 -6.36 -4.41
N ARG A 380 20.93 -5.04 -4.60
CA ARG A 380 21.15 -4.03 -3.55
C ARG A 380 19.81 -3.68 -2.90
N ALA A 381 19.63 -4.14 -1.66
CA ALA A 381 18.44 -3.87 -0.87
C ALA A 381 18.33 -2.40 -0.45
N PHE A 382 17.11 -1.88 -0.52
CA PHE A 382 16.67 -0.59 0.02
C PHE A 382 15.53 -0.85 1.01
N ARG A 383 15.88 -1.53 2.11
CA ARG A 383 14.91 -2.13 3.04
C ARG A 383 14.27 -1.10 3.96
N GLU A 384 12.94 -1.09 3.97
CA GLU A 384 12.14 -0.39 4.98
C GLU A 384 12.10 -1.23 6.26
N LEU A 385 12.45 -0.64 7.40
CA LEU A 385 12.52 -1.35 8.68
C LEU A 385 11.22 -1.29 9.47
N ASN A 386 10.26 -0.45 9.05
CA ASN A 386 8.97 -0.27 9.73
C ASN A 386 7.78 -0.64 8.83
N VAL A 387 7.88 -1.80 8.18
CA VAL A 387 6.76 -2.47 7.51
C VAL A 387 5.88 -3.12 8.58
N ILE A 388 4.56 -3.00 8.42
CA ILE A 388 3.53 -3.52 9.34
C ILE A 388 2.71 -4.54 8.59
#